data_AF-A0A2R4MJE0-F1
#
_entry.id   AF-A0A2R4MJE0-F1
#
_cell.length_a   1.000
_cell.length_b   1.000
_cell.length_c   1.000
_cell.angle_alpha   90.00
_cell.angle_beta   90.00
_cell.angle_gamma   90.00
#
_symmetry.space_group_name_H-M   'P 1'
#
loop_
_entity.id
_entity.type
_entity.pdbx_description
1 polymer ?
#
loop_
_entity_poly.entity_id
_entity_poly.type
_entity_poly.pdbx_seq_one_letter_code
_entity_poly.pdbx_strand_id
1 'polypeptide(L)'
;MLTEAKLTNETGADRDVRLMHTPHALNNCLRTGLFTKSQVSELATFLVVQFRARSHLCNVLTHISGGRWDKVEEAFHQVLDPHTPKDQLTPLGVNIVDVLCKERGVTGRIAKPYFAQLIQQFLPTDDAVRIEEKIIKLSDGED
;
A
#
# COMPACT_ATOMS: atom_id res chain seq x y z
N MET A 1 -25.34 27.43 37.55
CA MET A 1 -26.05 26.80 36.41
C MET A 1 -25.20 27.00 35.17
N LEU A 2 -24.79 25.87 34.56
CA LEU A 2 -24.40 25.62 33.15
C LEU A 2 -23.32 26.53 32.50
N THR A 3 -22.11 25.99 32.23
CA THR A 3 -21.53 25.62 30.91
C THR A 3 -21.40 26.81 29.95
N GLU A 4 -20.25 27.07 29.32
CA GLU A 4 -19.86 26.41 28.07
C GLU A 4 -18.36 26.56 27.76
N ALA A 5 -17.76 25.46 27.36
CA ALA A 5 -16.56 25.43 26.54
C ALA A 5 -16.97 25.35 25.06
N LYS A 6 -16.41 26.21 24.21
CA LYS A 6 -16.07 25.87 22.82
C LYS A 6 -15.19 26.96 22.23
N LEU A 7 -13.89 26.70 22.24
CA LEU A 7 -12.93 27.37 21.37
C LEU A 7 -13.30 27.03 19.93
N THR A 8 -13.72 28.06 19.20
CA THR A 8 -13.67 28.11 17.76
C THR A 8 -12.21 28.04 17.32
N ASN A 9 -11.88 27.11 16.43
CA ASN A 9 -10.73 27.25 15.54
C ASN A 9 -11.07 26.58 14.23
N GLU A 10 -11.68 27.39 13.38
CA GLU A 10 -11.80 27.19 11.95
C GLU A 10 -10.53 27.75 11.34
N THR A 11 -9.60 26.90 10.89
CA THR A 11 -8.56 27.34 9.96
C THR A 11 -8.16 26.20 9.04
N GLY A 12 -8.76 26.23 7.86
CA GLY A 12 -8.11 26.02 6.57
C GLY A 12 -7.04 24.93 6.48
N ALA A 13 -7.48 23.72 6.14
CA ALA A 13 -6.77 22.95 5.14
C ALA A 13 -7.82 22.37 4.20
N ASP A 14 -8.11 23.16 3.18
CA ASP A 14 -8.64 22.73 1.89
C ASP A 14 -7.74 21.58 1.39
N ARG A 15 -8.05 20.38 1.86
CA ARG A 15 -7.60 19.14 1.26
C ARG A 15 -8.76 18.66 0.44
N ASP A 16 -8.93 19.33 -0.70
CA ASP A 16 -9.49 18.70 -1.89
C ASP A 16 -8.55 17.54 -2.28
N VAL A 17 -8.60 16.46 -1.48
CA VAL A 17 -8.24 15.12 -1.92
C VAL A 17 -9.31 14.81 -2.92
N ARG A 18 -9.06 15.29 -4.15
CA ARG A 18 -9.73 14.87 -5.36
C ARG A 18 -9.93 13.38 -5.22
N LEU A 19 -11.18 12.99 -5.01
CA LEU A 19 -11.66 11.62 -5.02
C LEU A 19 -11.23 11.06 -6.38
N MET A 20 -10.03 10.50 -6.45
CA MET A 20 -9.66 9.62 -7.54
C MET A 20 -10.63 8.47 -7.39
N HIS A 21 -11.60 8.48 -8.30
CA HIS A 21 -12.56 7.43 -8.55
C HIS A 21 -11.94 6.09 -8.14
N THR A 22 -12.44 5.51 -7.05
CA THR A 22 -12.31 4.08 -6.81
C THR A 22 -12.66 3.41 -8.14
N PRO A 23 -11.73 2.67 -8.78
CA PRO A 23 -12.06 2.01 -10.02
C PRO A 23 -13.17 1.00 -9.72
N HIS A 24 -14.42 1.36 -10.03
CA HIS A 24 -15.57 0.47 -10.02
C HIS A 24 -15.42 -0.72 -10.99
N ALA A 25 -14.26 -0.88 -11.63
CA ALA A 25 -13.97 -1.89 -12.64
C ALA A 25 -13.68 -3.30 -12.08
N LEU A 26 -13.53 -3.48 -10.75
CA LEU A 26 -13.14 -4.78 -10.17
C LEU A 26 -14.27 -5.60 -9.57
N ASN A 27 -15.50 -5.46 -10.09
CA ASN A 27 -16.64 -6.25 -9.60
C ASN A 27 -16.80 -7.62 -10.29
N ASN A 28 -15.89 -8.01 -11.19
CA ASN A 28 -15.97 -9.27 -11.94
C ASN A 28 -14.62 -10.00 -12.02
N CYS A 29 -14.23 -10.72 -10.97
CA CYS A 29 -13.32 -11.88 -11.10
C CYS A 29 -13.37 -12.81 -9.86
N LEU A 30 -14.57 -13.18 -9.41
CA LEU A 30 -14.79 -13.93 -8.17
C LEU A 30 -14.64 -15.47 -8.28
N ARG A 31 -13.82 -16.03 -9.18
CA ARG A 31 -13.86 -17.50 -9.38
C ARG A 31 -12.55 -18.29 -9.47
N THR A 32 -11.37 -17.68 -9.58
CA THR A 32 -10.13 -18.47 -9.82
C THR A 32 -9.02 -18.29 -8.79
N GLY A 33 -9.13 -17.33 -7.85
CA GLY A 33 -8.09 -17.11 -6.84
C GLY A 33 -6.73 -16.68 -7.42
N LEU A 34 -6.71 -16.17 -8.65
CA LEU A 34 -5.51 -15.68 -9.33
C LEU A 34 -5.71 -14.19 -9.65
N PHE A 35 -4.85 -13.34 -9.11
CA PHE A 35 -4.73 -11.97 -9.57
C PHE A 35 -4.32 -11.98 -11.05
N THR A 36 -5.15 -11.41 -11.91
CA THR A 36 -4.73 -11.17 -13.28
C THR A 36 -3.59 -10.15 -13.28
N LYS A 37 -2.70 -10.22 -14.27
CA LYS A 37 -1.63 -9.24 -14.46
C LYS A 37 -2.16 -7.79 -14.50
N SER A 38 -3.36 -7.58 -15.03
CA SER A 38 -4.03 -6.27 -15.04
C SER A 38 -4.38 -5.80 -13.63
N GLN A 39 -4.95 -6.67 -12.80
CA GLN A 39 -5.30 -6.34 -11.41
C GLN A 39 -4.07 -6.03 -10.56
N VAL A 40 -2.97 -6.78 -10.76
CA VAL A 40 -1.69 -6.47 -10.11
C VAL A 40 -1.22 -5.06 -10.50
N SER A 41 -1.35 -4.72 -11.78
CA SER A 41 -0.97 -3.40 -12.29
C SER A 41 -1.80 -2.28 -11.69
N GLU A 42 -3.12 -2.42 -11.71
CA GLU A 42 -4.01 -1.39 -11.19
C GLU A 42 -3.80 -1.18 -9.68
N LEU A 43 -3.60 -2.27 -8.93
CA LEU A 43 -3.30 -2.19 -7.50
C LEU A 43 -1.93 -1.55 -7.26
N ALA A 44 -0.89 -1.90 -8.02
CA ALA A 44 0.43 -1.28 -7.89
C ALA A 44 0.38 0.23 -8.14
N THR A 45 -0.27 0.65 -9.24
CA THR A 45 -0.48 2.06 -9.55
C THR A 45 -1.27 2.77 -8.44
N PHE A 46 -2.35 2.14 -7.95
CA PHE A 46 -3.16 2.68 -6.86
C PHE A 46 -2.33 2.89 -5.58
N LEU A 47 -1.54 1.89 -5.17
CA LEU A 47 -0.67 2.01 -4.00
C LEU A 47 0.36 3.12 -4.15
N VAL A 48 1.00 3.24 -5.32
CA VAL A 48 1.97 4.31 -5.58
C VAL A 48 1.34 5.69 -5.38
N VAL A 49 0.15 5.90 -5.94
CA VAL A 49 -0.60 7.17 -5.76
C VAL A 49 -0.88 7.43 -4.28
N GLN A 50 -1.40 6.43 -3.56
CA GLN A 50 -1.78 6.57 -2.15
C GLN A 50 -0.57 6.83 -1.24
N PHE A 51 0.53 6.11 -1.45
CA PHE A 51 1.75 6.29 -0.67
C PHE A 51 2.41 7.64 -0.96
N ARG A 52 2.37 8.11 -2.21
CA ARG A 52 2.90 9.43 -2.58
C ARG A 52 2.09 10.58 -1.97
N ALA A 53 0.79 10.39 -1.77
CA ALA A 53 -0.09 11.36 -1.09
C ALA A 53 0.15 11.44 0.43
N ARG A 54 0.84 10.47 1.04
CA ARG A 54 1.14 10.44 2.47
C ARG A 54 2.55 10.96 2.73
N SER A 55 2.68 12.14 3.36
CA SER A 55 3.97 12.82 3.56
C SER A 55 5.10 11.92 4.08
N HIS A 56 4.85 11.14 5.14
CA HIS A 56 5.86 10.24 5.72
C HIS A 56 6.28 9.12 4.77
N LEU A 57 5.31 8.43 4.16
CA LEU A 57 5.57 7.31 3.25
C LEU A 57 6.17 7.78 1.93
N CYS A 58 5.76 8.94 1.44
CA CYS A 58 6.34 9.59 0.28
C CYS A 58 7.84 9.87 0.49
N ASN A 59 8.21 10.41 1.65
CA ASN A 59 9.60 10.66 1.99
C ASN A 59 10.41 9.36 2.09
N VAL A 60 9.88 8.34 2.75
CA VAL A 60 10.52 7.02 2.87
C VAL A 60 10.74 6.40 1.50
N LEU A 61 9.70 6.31 0.67
CA LEU A 61 9.79 5.68 -0.65
C LEU A 61 10.68 6.48 -1.60
N THR A 62 10.65 7.81 -1.54
CA THR A 62 11.59 8.67 -2.27
C THR A 62 13.03 8.37 -1.82
N HIS A 63 13.28 8.25 -0.52
CA HIS A 63 14.61 7.96 0.00
C HIS A 63 15.15 6.60 -0.46
N ILE A 64 14.39 5.51 -0.27
CA ILE A 64 14.86 4.15 -0.61
C ILE A 64 14.93 3.90 -2.12
N SER A 65 14.21 4.67 -2.94
CA SER A 65 14.24 4.55 -4.41
C SER A 65 15.20 5.54 -5.08
N GLY A 66 15.79 6.48 -4.32
CA GLY A 66 16.53 7.60 -4.90
C GLY A 66 15.65 8.53 -5.75
N GLY A 67 14.36 8.63 -5.42
CA GLY A 67 13.36 9.43 -6.14
C GLY A 67 12.80 8.78 -7.41
N ARG A 68 13.20 7.56 -7.74
CA ARG A 68 12.74 6.82 -8.92
C ARG A 68 11.42 6.10 -8.65
N TRP A 69 10.32 6.82 -8.82
CA TRP A 69 8.97 6.32 -8.54
C TRP A 69 8.46 5.29 -9.55
N ASP A 70 8.99 5.30 -10.77
CA ASP A 70 8.83 4.22 -11.75
C ASP A 70 9.34 2.89 -11.19
N LYS A 71 10.47 2.91 -10.47
CA LYS A 71 11.03 1.72 -9.81
C LYS A 71 10.25 1.31 -8.56
N VAL A 72 9.62 2.25 -7.88
CA VAL A 72 8.70 1.95 -6.78
C VAL A 72 7.48 1.20 -7.30
N GLU A 73 6.90 1.64 -8.42
CA GLU A 73 5.77 0.96 -9.06
C GLU A 73 6.16 -0.46 -9.53
N GLU A 74 7.29 -0.61 -10.23
CA GLU A 74 7.83 -1.91 -10.64
C GLU A 74 8.07 -2.85 -9.46
N ALA A 75 8.58 -2.32 -8.34
CA ALA A 75 8.76 -3.10 -7.12
C ALA A 75 7.42 -3.49 -6.48
N PHE A 76 6.40 -2.62 -6.49
CA PHE A 76 5.06 -3.00 -6.06
C PHE A 76 4.47 -4.10 -6.95
N HIS A 77 4.68 -4.05 -8.26
CA HIS A 77 4.29 -5.13 -9.16
C HIS A 77 4.90 -6.47 -8.75
N GLN A 78 6.21 -6.54 -8.50
CA GLN A 78 6.89 -7.74 -8.02
C GLN A 78 6.34 -8.24 -6.67
N VAL A 79 6.14 -7.31 -5.74
CA VAL A 79 5.64 -7.61 -4.39
C VAL A 79 4.18 -8.07 -4.40
N LEU A 80 3.38 -7.67 -5.38
CA LEU A 80 1.98 -8.06 -5.51
C LEU A 80 1.75 -9.28 -6.43
N ASP A 81 2.65 -9.53 -7.38
CA ASP A 81 2.51 -10.66 -8.32
C ASP A 81 2.59 -12.00 -7.59
N PRO A 82 1.55 -12.85 -7.61
CA PRO A 82 1.54 -14.13 -6.89
C PRO A 82 2.63 -15.10 -7.36
N HIS A 83 3.19 -14.91 -8.56
CA HIS A 83 4.21 -15.77 -9.13
C HIS A 83 5.65 -15.31 -8.88
N THR A 84 5.85 -14.13 -8.27
CA THR A 84 7.20 -13.65 -7.97
C THR A 84 7.73 -14.34 -6.71
N PRO A 85 8.78 -15.17 -6.82
CA PRO A 85 9.45 -15.74 -5.66
C PRO A 85 10.39 -14.72 -5.01
N LYS A 86 10.76 -14.98 -3.75
CA LYS A 86 11.55 -14.07 -2.92
C LYS A 86 12.94 -13.75 -3.50
N ASP A 87 13.60 -14.76 -4.07
CA ASP A 87 14.93 -14.66 -4.69
C ASP A 87 14.95 -13.80 -5.96
N GLN A 88 13.78 -13.51 -6.54
CA GLN A 88 13.63 -12.62 -7.69
C GLN A 88 13.26 -11.18 -7.29
N LEU A 89 13.08 -10.89 -6.01
CA LEU A 89 12.83 -9.52 -5.57
C LEU A 89 14.08 -8.66 -5.79
N THR A 90 13.84 -7.49 -6.39
CA THR A 90 14.87 -6.45 -6.41
C THR A 90 15.19 -5.98 -4.99
N PRO A 91 16.38 -5.38 -4.75
CA PRO A 91 16.69 -4.78 -3.44
C PRO A 91 15.63 -3.76 -2.97
N LEU A 92 15.03 -3.02 -3.92
CA LEU A 92 13.91 -2.12 -3.61
C LEU A 92 12.64 -2.88 -3.22
N GLY A 93 12.32 -3.99 -3.90
CA GLY A 93 11.23 -4.89 -3.52
C GLY A 93 11.38 -5.44 -2.11
N VAL A 94 12.59 -5.88 -1.75
CA VAL A 94 12.91 -6.32 -0.37
C VAL A 94 12.69 -5.18 0.64
N ASN A 95 13.18 -3.98 0.35
CA ASN A 95 12.96 -2.82 1.22
C ASN A 95 11.48 -2.47 1.37
N ILE A 96 10.69 -2.58 0.30
CA ILE A 96 9.23 -2.36 0.35
C ILE A 96 8.57 -3.43 1.23
N VAL A 97 8.89 -4.72 1.05
CA VAL A 97 8.37 -5.80 1.91
C VAL A 97 8.71 -5.53 3.39
N ASP A 98 9.93 -5.09 3.69
CA ASP A 98 10.34 -4.74 5.04
C ASP A 98 9.53 -3.58 5.63
N VAL A 99 9.25 -2.55 4.83
CA VAL A 99 8.38 -1.42 5.20
C VAL A 99 6.96 -1.90 5.50
N LEU A 100 6.44 -2.84 4.71
CA LEU A 100 5.07 -3.34 4.83
C LEU A 100 4.89 -4.35 5.99
N CYS A 101 5.90 -5.16 6.31
CA CYS A 101 5.73 -6.29 7.23
C CYS A 101 6.35 -6.10 8.61
N LYS A 102 7.58 -5.56 8.69
CA LYS A 102 8.42 -5.77 9.88
C LYS A 102 8.09 -4.88 11.07
N GLU A 103 7.11 -3.97 10.96
CA GLU A 103 6.73 -2.98 11.99
C GLU A 103 7.94 -2.24 12.61
N ARG A 104 9.06 -2.19 11.89
CA ARG A 104 10.32 -1.64 12.39
C ARG A 104 10.22 -0.12 12.41
N GLY A 105 10.39 0.44 13.60
CA GLY A 105 10.35 1.89 13.82
C GLY A 105 8.98 2.51 13.50
N VAL A 106 8.97 3.84 13.39
CA VAL A 106 7.74 4.61 13.11
C VAL A 106 7.17 4.28 11.74
N THR A 107 8.03 4.07 10.75
CA THR A 107 7.62 3.77 9.37
C THR A 107 6.79 2.48 9.27
N GLY A 108 7.27 1.37 9.84
CA GLY A 108 6.54 0.09 9.75
C GLY A 108 5.18 0.15 10.46
N ARG A 109 5.10 0.82 11.61
CA ARG A 109 3.84 1.00 12.36
C ARG A 109 2.80 1.86 11.64
N ILE A 110 3.24 2.72 10.71
CA ILE A 110 2.34 3.52 9.86
C ILE A 110 2.01 2.76 8.58
N ALA A 111 3.02 2.18 7.93
CA ALA A 111 2.89 1.58 6.61
C ALA A 111 2.02 0.33 6.63
N LYS A 112 2.23 -0.59 7.59
CA LYS A 112 1.49 -1.86 7.65
C LYS A 112 -0.03 -1.70 7.79
N PRO A 113 -0.57 -0.99 8.80
CA PRO A 113 -2.02 -0.83 8.91
C PRO A 113 -2.61 0.00 7.76
N TYR A 114 -1.86 0.97 7.23
CA TYR A 114 -2.33 1.75 6.08
C TYR A 114 -2.39 0.90 4.81
N PHE A 115 -1.40 0.05 4.58
CA PHE A 115 -1.38 -0.88 3.45
C PHE A 115 -2.53 -1.88 3.52
N ALA A 116 -2.76 -2.51 4.68
CA ALA A 116 -3.88 -3.41 4.91
C ALA A 116 -5.23 -2.70 4.61
N GLN A 117 -5.39 -1.47 5.07
CA GLN A 117 -6.56 -0.65 4.78
C GLN A 117 -6.74 -0.41 3.27
N LEU A 118 -5.68 -0.08 2.55
CA LEU A 118 -5.74 0.18 1.10
C LEU A 118 -6.09 -1.07 0.29
N ILE A 119 -5.53 -2.22 0.66
CA ILE A 119 -5.85 -3.50 0.01
C ILE A 119 -7.32 -3.85 0.23
N GLN A 120 -7.83 -3.73 1.46
CA GLN A 120 -9.23 -4.03 1.77
C GLN A 120 -10.23 -3.08 1.09
N GLN A 121 -9.80 -1.87 0.72
CA GLN A 121 -10.62 -0.96 -0.08
C GLN A 121 -10.66 -1.34 -1.57
N PHE A 122 -9.60 -2.00 -2.05
CA PHE A 122 -9.42 -2.31 -3.46
C PHE A 122 -9.87 -3.74 -3.82
N LEU A 123 -9.90 -4.64 -2.83
CA LEU A 123 -10.05 -6.08 -3.04
C LEU A 123 -11.12 -6.69 -2.14
N PRO A 124 -11.76 -7.78 -2.59
CA PRO A 124 -12.53 -8.65 -1.71
C PRO A 124 -11.67 -9.15 -0.55
N THR A 125 -12.28 -9.38 0.61
CA THR A 125 -11.58 -9.77 1.85
C THR A 125 -10.66 -10.97 1.67
N ASP A 126 -11.09 -12.02 0.95
CA ASP A 126 -10.27 -13.22 0.75
C ASP A 126 -8.99 -12.94 -0.04
N ASP A 127 -9.07 -12.06 -1.06
CA ASP A 127 -7.92 -11.71 -1.89
C ASP A 127 -6.99 -10.74 -1.15
N ALA A 128 -7.56 -9.85 -0.32
CA ALA A 128 -6.78 -9.00 0.56
C ALA A 128 -5.92 -9.81 1.53
N VAL A 129 -6.53 -10.80 2.19
CA VAL A 129 -5.84 -11.73 3.11
C VAL A 129 -4.73 -12.50 2.39
N ARG A 130 -5.00 -13.02 1.19
CA ARG A 130 -3.98 -13.74 0.39
C ARG A 130 -2.77 -12.89 0.06
N ILE A 131 -2.97 -11.63 -0.32
CA ILE A 131 -1.87 -10.69 -0.61
C ILE A 131 -1.07 -10.39 0.67
N GLU A 132 -1.75 -10.16 1.79
CA GLU A 132 -1.09 -9.94 3.08
C GLU A 132 -0.24 -11.16 3.49
N GLU A 133 -0.81 -12.37 3.44
CA GLU A 133 -0.09 -13.62 3.73
C GLU A 133 1.12 -13.81 2.82
N LYS A 134 0.97 -13.51 1.52
CA LYS A 134 2.07 -13.61 0.56
C LYS A 134 3.22 -12.66 0.91
N ILE A 135 2.91 -11.41 1.23
CA ILE A 135 3.93 -10.41 1.56
C ILE A 135 4.62 -10.76 2.89
N ILE A 136 3.89 -11.32 3.85
CA ILE A 136 4.49 -11.88 5.08
C ILE A 136 5.48 -13.01 4.74
N LYS A 137 5.10 -13.96 3.87
CA LYS A 137 6.01 -15.02 3.40
C LYS A 137 7.25 -14.48 2.67
N LEU A 138 7.13 -13.37 1.95
CA LEU A 138 8.29 -12.70 1.34
C LEU A 138 9.22 -12.08 2.40
N SER A 139 8.68 -11.63 3.53
CA SER A 139 9.43 -11.02 4.65
C SER A 139 10.17 -12.07 5.49
N ASP A 140 9.54 -13.22 5.73
CA ASP A 140 10.13 -14.28 6.54
C ASP A 140 11.26 -14.97 5.78
N GLY A 141 12.46 -15.00 6.38
CA GLY A 141 13.54 -15.87 5.95
C GLY A 141 13.31 -17.23 6.58
N GLU A 142 13.06 -18.27 5.77
CA GLU A 142 13.64 -19.56 6.12
C GLU A 142 15.15 -19.41 5.87
N ASP A 143 15.89 -19.23 6.96
CA ASP A 143 17.28 -19.71 7.07
C ASP A 143 17.27 -21.24 7.09
#